data_AF-A0A2U3I5E2-F1
#
_entry.id   AF-A0A2U3I5E2-F1
#
_cell.length_a   1.000
_cell.length_b   1.000
_cell.length_c   1.000
_cell.angle_alpha   90.00
_cell.angle_beta   90.00
_cell.angle_gamma   90.00
#
_symmetry.space_group_name_H-M   'P 1'
#
loop_
_entity.id
_entity.type
_entity.pdbx_description
1 polymer ?
#
loop_
_entity_poly.entity_id
_entity_poly.type
_entity_poly.pdbx_seq_one_letter_code
_entity_poly.pdbx_strand_id
1 'polypeptide(L)'
;MDTVLSDQFECFHCRKTFGGGVYEIVHERCRLHFEERVPYVESLNLRGLECYCSRACLESRVDRVMAREKIPVTHPGPDRIANCSICRTPVDRTEVHHAYLATLSEPLDDVTWDTLQTEYLAVLCKTCGR
;
A
#
# COMPACT_ATOMS: atom_id res chain seq x y z
N MET A 1 20.22 20.07 22.85
CA MET A 1 18.84 20.00 22.35
C MET A 1 18.95 19.11 21.13
N ASP A 2 18.87 17.81 21.36
CA ASP A 2 19.13 16.82 20.32
C ASP A 2 17.91 16.78 19.41
N THR A 3 18.13 17.17 18.15
CA THR A 3 17.15 17.06 17.09
C THR A 3 16.92 15.57 16.88
N VAL A 4 15.75 15.08 17.28
CA VAL A 4 15.32 13.72 17.01
C VAL A 4 15.33 13.58 15.48
N LEU A 5 16.24 12.74 14.98
CA LEU A 5 16.45 12.54 13.55
C LEU A 5 15.13 12.07 12.93
N SER A 6 14.66 12.78 11.91
CA SER A 6 13.63 12.29 10.98
C SER A 6 13.94 10.84 10.63
N ASP A 7 12.95 9.94 10.70
CA ASP A 7 13.14 8.53 10.35
C ASP A 7 13.90 8.40 9.02
N GLN A 8 15.08 7.76 9.07
CA GLN A 8 15.88 7.51 7.88
C GLN A 8 15.59 6.10 7.37
N PHE A 9 15.22 6.02 6.10
CA PHE A 9 14.92 4.79 5.39
C PHE A 9 16.03 4.47 4.41
N GLU A 10 16.25 3.19 4.12
CA GLU A 10 17.14 2.73 3.05
C GLU A 10 16.30 2.18 1.90
N CYS A 11 16.49 2.71 0.68
CA CYS A 11 15.71 2.27 -0.46
C CYS A 11 16.04 0.82 -0.86
N PHE A 12 15.03 -0.04 -0.95
CA PHE A 12 15.19 -1.46 -1.35
C PHE A 12 15.71 -1.67 -2.78
N HIS A 13 15.59 -0.66 -3.65
CA HIS A 13 16.08 -0.71 -5.02
C HIS A 13 17.51 -0.17 -5.15
N CYS A 14 17.72 1.10 -4.82
CA CYS A 14 18.98 1.82 -5.10
C CYS A 14 19.90 1.98 -3.89
N ARG A 15 19.50 1.50 -2.70
CA ARG A 15 20.28 1.54 -1.45
C ARG A 15 20.59 2.94 -0.92
N LYS A 16 20.02 3.97 -1.50
CA LYS A 16 20.13 5.35 -1.01
C LYS A 16 19.36 5.50 0.29
N THR A 17 19.97 6.16 1.28
CA THR A 17 19.30 6.62 2.50
C THR A 17 18.49 7.90 2.23
N PHE A 18 17.29 7.98 2.77
CA PHE A 18 16.37 9.11 2.58
C PHE A 18 15.49 9.32 3.83
N GLY A 19 14.96 10.53 4.03
CA GLY A 19 14.18 10.90 5.23
C GLY A 19 13.09 11.93 4.93
N GLY A 20 12.48 11.83 3.75
CA GLY A 20 11.34 12.64 3.30
C GLY A 20 10.24 11.71 2.79
N GLY A 21 9.53 12.08 1.71
CA GLY A 21 8.49 11.24 1.13
C GLY A 21 8.92 9.78 0.91
N VAL A 22 8.13 8.85 1.45
CA VAL A 22 8.37 7.42 1.44
C VAL A 22 7.36 6.76 0.52
N TYR A 23 7.87 6.17 -0.56
CA TYR A 23 7.08 5.31 -1.43
C TYR A 23 7.13 3.90 -0.86
N GLU A 24 6.00 3.22 -0.69
CA GLU A 24 5.96 1.90 -0.09
C GLU A 24 5.12 0.93 -0.89
N ILE A 25 5.43 -0.36 -0.78
CA ILE A 25 4.47 -1.41 -1.06
C ILE A 25 4.00 -1.95 0.29
N VAL A 26 2.70 -1.83 0.55
CA VAL A 26 2.08 -2.27 1.80
C VAL A 26 1.08 -3.38 1.54
N HIS A 27 0.91 -4.24 2.54
CA HIS A 27 -0.17 -5.21 2.64
C HIS A 27 -1.05 -4.82 3.81
N GLU A 28 -2.36 -4.74 3.58
CA GLU A 28 -3.32 -4.42 4.63
C GLU A 28 -4.60 -5.25 4.50
N ARG A 29 -5.35 -5.29 5.61
CA ARG A 29 -6.77 -5.62 5.58
C ARG A 29 -7.55 -4.33 5.64
N CYS A 30 -8.46 -4.08 4.71
CA CYS A 30 -9.19 -2.83 4.70
C CYS A 30 -10.63 -2.99 4.28
N ARG A 31 -11.42 -1.93 4.50
CA ARG A 31 -12.74 -1.74 3.92
C ARG A 31 -12.91 -0.29 3.49
N LEU A 32 -13.60 -0.11 2.37
CA LEU A 32 -13.97 1.19 1.82
C LEU A 32 -15.34 1.61 2.31
N HIS A 33 -15.46 2.87 2.71
CA HIS A 33 -16.72 3.46 3.12
C HIS A 33 -17.19 4.44 2.05
N PHE A 34 -18.30 4.12 1.37
CA PHE A 34 -18.88 4.97 0.30
C PHE A 34 -20.05 5.83 0.79
N GLU A 35 -20.39 5.79 2.09
CA GLU A 35 -21.54 6.49 2.65
C GLU A 35 -21.33 8.01 2.76
N GLU A 36 -20.09 8.47 2.58
CA GLU A 36 -19.70 9.87 2.64
C GLU A 36 -19.41 10.47 1.26
N ARG A 37 -19.44 11.81 1.16
CA ARG A 37 -19.15 12.55 -0.08
C ARG A 37 -17.74 12.29 -0.60
N VAL A 38 -16.82 11.88 0.29
CA VAL A 38 -15.46 11.45 -0.02
C VAL A 38 -15.29 10.05 0.57
N PRO A 39 -15.05 9.01 -0.25
CA PRO A 39 -14.79 7.68 0.28
C PRO A 39 -13.53 7.69 1.15
N TYR A 40 -13.58 7.01 2.29
CA TYR A 40 -12.40 6.79 3.13
C TYR A 40 -12.12 5.30 3.30
N VAL A 41 -10.86 4.98 3.62
CA VAL A 41 -10.38 3.62 3.84
C VAL A 41 -10.18 3.42 5.33
N GLU A 42 -10.73 2.34 5.88
CA GLU A 42 -10.35 1.86 7.19
C GLU A 42 -9.33 0.74 7.04
N SER A 43 -8.10 1.00 7.49
CA SER A 43 -7.00 0.05 7.42
C SER A 43 -6.80 -0.68 8.74
N LEU A 44 -6.61 -1.99 8.64
CA LEU A 44 -6.38 -2.94 9.73
C LEU A 44 -5.12 -3.75 9.40
N ASN A 45 -4.24 -3.89 10.39
CA ASN A 45 -3.02 -4.70 10.28
C ASN A 45 -2.14 -4.34 9.08
N LEU A 46 -1.84 -3.05 8.91
CA LEU A 46 -0.92 -2.57 7.89
C LEU A 46 0.48 -3.16 8.11
N ARG A 47 1.06 -3.71 7.04
CA ARG A 47 2.40 -4.27 7.00
C ARG A 47 3.15 -3.68 5.80
N GLY A 48 4.15 -2.85 6.05
CA GLY A 48 5.10 -2.41 5.02
C GLY A 48 5.96 -3.58 4.55
N LEU A 49 6.05 -3.77 3.23
CA LEU A 49 6.85 -4.84 2.62
C LEU A 49 8.23 -4.34 2.18
N GLU A 50 8.25 -3.20 1.48
CA GLU A 50 9.46 -2.52 1.02
C GLU A 50 9.18 -1.02 0.91
N CYS A 51 10.21 -0.19 1.12
CA CYS A 51 10.16 1.26 0.98
C CYS A 51 11.19 1.78 -0.05
N TYR A 52 10.90 2.93 -0.64
CA TYR A 52 11.65 3.49 -1.75
C TYR A 52 11.71 5.01 -1.71
N CYS A 53 12.84 5.55 -2.17
CA CYS A 53 13.07 7.00 -2.21
C CYS A 53 12.38 7.70 -3.40
N SER A 54 11.76 6.95 -4.32
CA SER A 54 11.10 7.50 -5.50
C SER A 54 10.11 6.49 -6.09
N ARG A 55 9.11 7.02 -6.82
CA ARG A 55 8.17 6.23 -7.62
C ARG A 55 8.87 5.28 -8.58
N ALA A 56 9.90 5.72 -9.29
CA ALA A 56 10.63 4.88 -10.25
C ALA A 56 11.31 3.67 -9.57
N CYS A 57 11.84 3.85 -8.36
CA CYS A 57 12.43 2.75 -7.58
C CYS A 57 11.37 1.74 -7.14
N LEU A 58 10.17 2.22 -6.75
CA LEU A 58 9.03 1.37 -6.43
C LEU A 58 8.58 0.59 -7.66
N GLU A 59 8.31 1.27 -8.77
CA GLU A 59 7.80 0.66 -10.01
C GLU A 59 8.76 -0.42 -10.55
N SER A 60 10.07 -0.20 -10.44
CA SER A 60 11.10 -1.18 -10.83
C SER A 60 11.11 -2.45 -9.97
N ARG A 61 10.35 -2.48 -8.87
CA ARG A 61 10.35 -3.53 -7.85
C ARG A 61 8.99 -4.17 -7.63
N VAL A 62 7.89 -3.54 -8.06
CA VAL A 62 6.52 -4.03 -7.88
C VAL A 62 6.40 -5.51 -8.23
N ASP A 63 6.77 -5.89 -9.46
CA ASP A 63 6.63 -7.28 -9.92
C ASP A 63 7.41 -8.26 -9.05
N ARG A 64 8.61 -7.87 -8.60
CA ARG A 64 9.46 -8.72 -7.76
C ARG A 64 8.86 -8.91 -6.37
N VAL A 65 8.34 -7.85 -5.76
CA VAL A 65 7.71 -7.91 -4.44
C VAL A 65 6.43 -8.74 -4.51
N MET A 66 5.60 -8.49 -5.51
CA MET A 66 4.33 -9.18 -5.71
C MET A 66 4.53 -10.67 -6.03
N ALA A 67 5.56 -11.01 -6.84
CA ALA A 67 5.95 -12.40 -7.07
C ALA A 67 6.45 -13.11 -5.79
N ARG A 68 7.18 -12.42 -4.91
CA ARG A 68 7.60 -12.96 -3.60
C ARG A 68 6.39 -13.31 -2.73
N GLU A 69 5.38 -12.45 -2.73
CA GLU A 69 4.11 -12.66 -2.02
C GLU A 69 3.18 -13.65 -2.74
N LYS A 70 3.55 -14.11 -3.95
CA LYS A 70 2.76 -15.00 -4.82
C LYS A 70 1.41 -14.39 -5.22
N ILE A 71 1.37 -13.07 -5.36
CA ILE A 71 0.16 -12.32 -5.71
C ILE A 71 0.31 -11.71 -7.11
N PRO A 72 -0.59 -11.98 -8.05
CA PRO A 72 -0.60 -11.30 -9.35
C PRO A 72 -0.94 -9.81 -9.19
N VAL A 73 -0.23 -8.96 -9.92
CA VAL A 73 -0.57 -7.54 -10.06
C VAL A 73 -1.77 -7.41 -11.00
N THR A 74 -2.81 -6.70 -10.58
CA THR A 74 -4.05 -6.55 -11.36
C THR A 74 -4.62 -5.15 -11.43
N HIS A 75 -4.04 -4.17 -10.72
CA HIS A 75 -4.48 -2.77 -10.68
C HIS A 75 -6.01 -2.60 -10.66
N PRO A 76 -6.71 -3.11 -9.63
CA PRO A 76 -8.16 -2.99 -9.57
C PRO A 76 -8.56 -1.51 -9.53
N GLY A 77 -9.57 -1.16 -10.34
CA GLY A 77 -10.10 0.20 -10.42
C GLY A 77 -10.78 0.68 -9.12
N PRO A 78 -11.36 1.88 -9.11
CA PRO A 78 -11.97 2.49 -7.92
C PRO A 78 -13.34 1.91 -7.55
N ASP A 79 -13.85 0.95 -8.32
CA ASP A 79 -15.20 0.41 -8.16
C ASP A 79 -15.37 -0.34 -6.84
N ARG A 80 -16.60 -0.32 -6.28
CA ARG A 80 -16.96 -1.05 -5.06
C ARG A 80 -16.64 -2.55 -5.17
N ILE A 81 -16.90 -3.14 -6.33
CA ILE A 81 -16.60 -4.55 -6.58
C ILE A 81 -15.32 -4.64 -7.41
N ALA A 82 -14.35 -5.39 -6.91
CA ALA A 82 -13.16 -5.78 -7.66
C ALA A 82 -13.04 -7.30 -7.70
N ASN A 83 -12.35 -7.85 -8.69
CA ASN A 83 -12.11 -9.29 -8.75
C ASN A 83 -10.86 -9.65 -7.94
N CYS A 84 -10.95 -10.73 -7.16
CA CYS A 84 -9.80 -11.30 -6.46
C CYS A 84 -8.66 -11.57 -7.45
N SER A 85 -7.46 -11.06 -7.18
CA SER A 85 -6.30 -11.18 -8.06
C SER A 85 -5.85 -12.63 -8.27
N ILE A 86 -6.20 -13.55 -7.35
CA ILE A 86 -5.91 -14.99 -7.46
C ILE A 86 -7.08 -15.76 -8.09
N CYS A 87 -8.21 -15.85 -7.40
CA CYS A 87 -9.30 -16.75 -7.79
C CYS A 87 -10.38 -16.11 -8.67
N ARG A 88 -10.25 -14.81 -8.99
CA ARG A 88 -11.20 -14.00 -9.77
C ARG A 88 -12.60 -13.86 -9.18
N THR A 89 -12.89 -14.45 -8.02
CA THR A 89 -14.16 -14.25 -7.32
C THR A 89 -14.36 -12.75 -7.02
N PRO A 90 -15.57 -12.21 -7.21
CA PRO A 90 -15.88 -10.83 -6.83
C PRO A 90 -15.62 -10.58 -5.34
N VAL A 91 -15.03 -9.44 -5.04
CA VAL A 91 -14.74 -8.95 -3.70
C VAL A 91 -15.48 -7.64 -3.53
N ASP A 92 -16.40 -7.60 -2.58
CA ASP A 92 -17.02 -6.35 -2.15
C ASP A 92 -16.06 -5.59 -1.24
N ARG A 93 -15.58 -4.44 -1.72
CA ARG A 93 -14.59 -3.64 -1.01
C ARG A 93 -15.19 -2.86 0.16
N THR A 94 -16.52 -2.80 0.30
CA THR A 94 -17.15 -2.31 1.54
C THR A 94 -17.06 -3.31 2.69
N GLU A 95 -16.78 -4.58 2.38
CA GLU A 95 -16.43 -5.56 3.40
C GLU A 95 -14.92 -5.59 3.63
N VAL A 96 -14.51 -6.14 4.78
CA VAL A 96 -13.10 -6.38 5.08
C VAL A 96 -12.53 -7.36 4.05
N HIS A 97 -11.53 -6.89 3.30
CA HIS A 97 -10.78 -7.62 2.30
C HIS A 97 -9.28 -7.39 2.51
N HIS A 98 -8.45 -8.10 1.75
CA HIS A 98 -7.00 -7.86 1.76
C HIS A 98 -6.61 -7.08 0.51
N ALA A 99 -5.70 -6.13 0.68
CA ALA A 99 -5.19 -5.32 -0.41
C ALA A 99 -3.67 -5.24 -0.36
N TYR A 100 -3.06 -5.23 -1.54
CA TYR A 100 -1.68 -4.82 -1.72
C TYR A 100 -1.71 -3.47 -2.41
N LEU A 101 -1.02 -2.49 -1.84
CA LEU A 101 -1.06 -1.10 -2.27
C LEU A 101 0.35 -0.59 -2.51
N ALA A 102 0.50 0.29 -3.49
CA ALA A 102 1.61 1.22 -3.57
C ALA A 102 1.17 2.55 -2.94
N THR A 103 1.91 3.05 -1.97
CA THR A 103 1.58 4.30 -1.27
C THR A 103 2.71 5.32 -1.41
N LEU A 104 2.36 6.60 -1.28
CA LEU A 104 3.30 7.68 -1.00
C LEU A 104 2.86 8.33 0.32
N SER A 105 3.76 8.33 1.29
CA SER A 105 3.56 8.99 2.58
C SER A 105 4.59 10.11 2.77
N GLU A 106 4.18 11.24 3.35
CA GLU A 106 5.08 12.34 3.72
C GLU A 106 4.94 12.69 5.20
N PRO A 107 6.02 13.16 5.86
CA PRO A 107 5.93 13.56 7.27
C PRO A 107 5.09 14.84 7.38
N LEU A 108 4.08 14.82 8.24
CA LEU A 108 3.35 16.01 8.67
C LEU A 108 4.12 16.74 9.76
N ASP A 109 4.70 15.98 10.68
CA ASP A 109 5.58 16.43 11.75
C ASP A 109 6.62 15.33 12.06
N ASP A 110 7.37 15.48 13.15
CA ASP A 110 8.44 14.56 13.54
C ASP A 110 7.95 13.14 13.91
N VAL A 111 6.64 12.95 14.08
CA VAL A 111 6.03 11.70 14.59
C VAL A 111 4.90 11.18 13.72
N THR A 112 4.26 12.04 12.93
CA THR A 112 3.08 11.71 12.12
C THR A 112 3.38 11.80 10.63
N TRP A 113 2.80 10.86 9.88
CA TRP A 113 2.92 10.75 8.44
C TRP A 113 1.54 10.77 7.81
N ASP A 114 1.38 11.51 6.71
CA ASP A 114 0.17 11.50 5.90
C ASP A 114 0.36 10.66 4.65
N THR A 115 -0.67 9.91 4.26
CA THR A 115 -0.66 9.15 3.00
C THR A 115 -1.27 10.01 1.90
N LEU A 116 -0.42 10.55 1.04
CA LEU A 116 -0.82 11.47 -0.03
C LEU A 116 -1.38 10.76 -1.25
N GLN A 117 -0.89 9.55 -1.53
CA GLN A 117 -1.32 8.76 -2.70
C GLN A 117 -1.38 7.28 -2.36
N THR A 118 -2.40 6.62 -2.92
CA THR A 118 -2.60 5.18 -2.82
C THR A 118 -3.01 4.63 -4.17
N GLU A 119 -2.31 3.59 -4.62
CA GLU A 119 -2.64 2.82 -5.81
C GLU A 119 -2.80 1.35 -5.43
N TYR A 120 -3.90 0.72 -5.86
CA TYR A 120 -4.07 -0.71 -5.64
C TYR A 120 -3.21 -1.51 -6.62
N LEU A 121 -2.41 -2.42 -6.09
CA LEU A 121 -1.68 -3.41 -6.87
C LEU A 121 -2.51 -4.71 -7.00
N ALA A 122 -3.18 -5.12 -5.94
CA ALA A 122 -4.03 -6.31 -5.91
C ALA A 122 -5.11 -6.23 -4.82
N VAL A 123 -6.21 -6.95 -5.03
CA VAL A 123 -7.28 -7.17 -4.03
C VAL A 123 -7.52 -8.67 -3.91
N LEU A 124 -7.63 -9.18 -2.69
CA LEU A 124 -7.87 -10.61 -2.43
C LEU A 124 -9.14 -10.81 -1.61
N CYS A 125 -9.85 -11.89 -1.92
CA CYS A 125 -10.95 -12.36 -1.08
C CYS A 125 -10.43 -12.90 0.26
N LYS A 126 -11.35 -13.02 1.24
CA LYS A 126 -11.06 -13.54 2.60
C LYS A 126 -10.44 -14.95 2.61
N THR A 127 -10.57 -15.73 1.54
CA THR A 127 -9.98 -17.06 1.43
C THR A 127 -8.54 -17.00 0.92
N CYS A 128 -8.28 -16.17 -0.08
CA CYS A 128 -6.96 -16.04 -0.71
C CYS A 128 -5.99 -15.15 0.08
N GLY A 129 -6.48 -14.24 0.93
CA GLY A 129 -5.66 -13.34 1.74
C GLY A 129 -5.21 -13.91 3.09
N ARG A 130 -5.49 -15.18 3.38
CA ARG A 130 -5.09 -15.85 4.63
C ARG A 130 -3.62 -16.22 4.64
#